data_AF-A0A2S8G9L2-F1
#
_entry.id   AF-A0A2S8G9L2-F1
#
_cell.length_a   1.000
_cell.length_b   1.000
_cell.length_c   1.000
_cell.angle_alpha   90.00
_cell.angle_beta   90.00
_cell.angle_gamma   90.00
#
_symmetry.space_group_name_H-M   'P 1'
#
loop_
_entity.id
_entity.type
_entity.pdbx_description
1 polymer ?
#
loop_
_entity_poly.entity_id
_entity_poly.type
_entity_poly.pdbx_seq_one_letter_code
_entity_poly.pdbx_strand_id
1 'polypeptide(L)'
;MAYEQVRTIVHDLARKHLAASEACRGQVGIAEPTSRVRLLLDHFEAFEVDVYSKLELDHESIPNEILEAWIQYVPMEPVDAALRELENAEPDNKPRQLLEFHETVTQMLETISAQVSSEKISEFFQSLTELEQSFSRQCAVAQSREDEI
;
A
#
# COMPACT_ATOMS: atom_id res chain seq x y z
N MET A 1 -23.08 0.16 8.78
CA MET A 1 -22.21 1.07 8.00
C MET A 1 -21.03 1.37 8.90
N ALA A 2 -19.82 0.96 8.52
CA ALA A 2 -18.62 1.21 9.30
C ALA A 2 -18.07 2.58 8.91
N TYR A 3 -17.87 3.47 9.88
CA TYR A 3 -17.16 4.71 9.68
C TYR A 3 -15.74 4.51 10.20
N GLU A 4 -14.75 4.93 9.43
CA GLU A 4 -13.35 4.86 9.84
C GLU A 4 -12.69 6.22 9.70
N GLN A 5 -11.81 6.55 10.64
CA GLN A 5 -11.03 7.79 10.57
C GLN A 5 -9.90 7.63 9.56
N VAL A 6 -9.59 8.70 8.81
CA VAL A 6 -8.46 8.72 7.87
C VAL A 6 -7.16 8.26 8.53
N ARG A 7 -6.88 8.74 9.75
CA ARG A 7 -5.72 8.28 10.53
C ARG A 7 -5.70 6.76 10.71
N THR A 8 -6.84 6.15 11.06
CA THR A 8 -6.96 4.71 11.25
C THR A 8 -6.72 3.96 9.94
N ILE A 9 -7.32 4.42 8.84
CA ILE A 9 -7.16 3.81 7.51
C ILE A 9 -5.69 3.80 7.10
N VAL A 10 -5.00 4.93 7.27
CA VAL A 10 -3.59 5.07 6.89
C VAL A 10 -2.67 4.22 7.77
N HIS A 11 -2.91 4.16 9.09
CA HIS A 11 -2.15 3.27 9.98
C HIS A 11 -2.37 1.79 9.65
N ASP A 12 -3.61 1.40 9.38
CA ASP A 12 -3.92 0.02 9.02
C ASP A 12 -3.28 -0.35 7.68
N LEU A 13 -3.23 0.58 6.72
CA LEU A 13 -2.53 0.36 5.46
C LEU A 13 -1.01 0.20 5.66
N ALA A 14 -0.39 1.08 6.46
CA ALA A 14 1.04 0.98 6.77
C ALA A 14 1.40 -0.37 7.43
N ARG A 15 0.58 -0.82 8.39
CA ARG A 15 0.76 -2.14 9.02
C ARG A 15 0.63 -3.29 8.02
N LYS A 16 -0.30 -3.18 7.08
CA LYS A 16 -0.50 -4.20 6.04
C LYS A 16 0.66 -4.25 5.04
N HIS A 17 1.25 -3.12 4.69
CA HIS A 17 2.48 -3.07 3.88
C HIS A 17 3.65 -3.76 4.60
N LEU A 18 3.84 -3.47 5.89
CA LEU A 18 4.86 -4.14 6.68
C LEU A 18 4.63 -5.65 6.72
N ALA A 19 3.41 -6.09 7.02
CA ALA A 19 3.05 -7.51 7.05
C ALA A 19 3.29 -8.20 5.70
N ALA A 20 2.96 -7.53 4.58
CA ALA A 20 3.23 -8.03 3.24
C ALA A 20 4.75 -8.20 2.98
N SER A 21 5.57 -7.25 3.43
CA SER A 21 7.04 -7.36 3.34
C SER A 21 7.56 -8.54 4.16
N GLU A 22 7.13 -8.64 5.42
CA GLU A 22 7.52 -9.73 6.33
C GLU A 22 7.13 -11.11 5.77
N ALA A 23 5.91 -11.23 5.22
CA ALA A 23 5.42 -12.45 4.60
C ALA A 23 6.28 -12.90 3.40
N CYS A 24 6.95 -11.97 2.73
CA CYS A 24 7.83 -12.25 1.59
C CYS A 24 9.30 -12.43 1.98
N ARG A 25 9.74 -11.92 3.14
CA ARG A 25 11.13 -12.03 3.63
C ARG A 25 11.32 -13.11 4.71
N GLY A 26 10.24 -13.68 5.25
CA GLY A 26 10.26 -14.70 6.30
C GLY A 26 10.84 -16.06 5.90
N GLN A 27 10.80 -17.04 6.80
CA GLN A 27 11.38 -18.39 6.59
C GLN A 27 10.81 -19.15 5.39
N VAL A 28 9.56 -18.87 5.00
CA VAL A 28 8.88 -19.42 3.82
C VAL A 28 8.73 -18.33 2.73
N GLY A 29 9.59 -17.31 2.78
CA GLY A 29 9.59 -16.17 1.89
C GLY A 29 10.19 -16.47 0.52
N ILE A 30 10.42 -15.41 -0.24
CA ILE A 30 10.95 -15.47 -1.60
C ILE A 30 12.46 -15.68 -1.51
N ALA A 31 12.93 -16.88 -1.89
CA ALA A 31 14.35 -17.24 -1.76
C ALA A 31 15.25 -16.39 -2.66
N GLU A 32 14.83 -16.13 -3.89
CA GLU A 32 15.54 -15.28 -4.85
C GLU A 32 14.57 -14.24 -5.43
N PRO A 33 14.36 -13.11 -4.74
CA PRO A 33 13.44 -12.08 -5.22
C PRO A 33 14.06 -11.40 -6.45
N THR A 34 13.26 -11.28 -7.51
CA THR A 34 13.59 -10.48 -8.70
C THR A 34 13.79 -9.02 -8.32
N SER A 35 14.44 -8.24 -9.18
CA SER A 35 14.68 -6.80 -8.97
C SER A 35 13.36 -6.06 -8.75
N ARG A 36 12.31 -6.43 -9.50
CA ARG A 36 10.95 -5.92 -9.33
C ARG A 36 10.40 -6.19 -7.92
N VAL A 37 10.51 -7.42 -7.44
CA VAL A 37 10.03 -7.80 -6.11
C VAL A 37 10.82 -7.08 -5.02
N ARG A 38 12.14 -6.95 -5.16
CA ARG A 38 12.97 -6.20 -4.20
C ARG A 38 12.52 -4.75 -4.08
N LEU A 39 12.29 -4.07 -5.20
CA LEU A 39 11.80 -2.70 -5.20
C LEU A 39 10.46 -2.54 -4.46
N LEU A 40 9.54 -3.50 -4.61
CA LEU A 40 8.26 -3.48 -3.89
C LEU A 40 8.42 -3.71 -2.40
N LEU A 41 9.28 -4.64 -2.00
CA LEU A 41 9.54 -4.89 -0.60
C LEU A 41 10.20 -3.70 0.08
N ASP A 42 11.16 -3.05 -0.60
CA ASP A 42 11.81 -1.84 -0.10
C ASP A 42 10.81 -0.67 -0.02
N HIS A 43 9.91 -0.55 -1.00
CA HIS A 43 8.81 0.42 -0.97
C HIS A 43 7.90 0.20 0.23
N PHE A 44 7.45 -1.03 0.48
CA PHE A 44 6.55 -1.32 1.59
C PHE A 44 7.16 -1.05 2.96
N GLU A 45 8.47 -1.30 3.13
CA GLU A 45 9.19 -0.95 4.36
C GLU A 45 9.38 0.56 4.51
N ALA A 46 9.73 1.25 3.42
CA ALA A 46 9.87 2.71 3.44
C ALA A 46 8.52 3.40 3.68
N PHE A 47 7.43 2.84 3.15
CA PHE A 47 6.09 3.41 3.24
C PHE A 47 5.65 3.61 4.69
N GLU A 48 5.88 2.64 5.58
CA GLU A 48 5.54 2.79 6.99
C GLU A 48 6.30 3.97 7.62
N VAL A 49 7.61 4.05 7.39
CA VAL A 49 8.47 5.12 7.95
C VAL A 49 8.05 6.49 7.41
N ASP A 50 7.79 6.58 6.11
CA ASP A 50 7.39 7.80 5.43
C ASP A 50 6.00 8.27 5.87
N VAL A 51 5.06 7.34 5.99
CA VAL A 51 3.70 7.61 6.47
C VAL A 51 3.71 8.02 7.93
N TYR A 52 4.40 7.30 8.81
CA TYR A 52 4.50 7.68 10.22
C TYR A 52 5.15 9.06 10.39
N SER A 53 6.22 9.34 9.65
CA SER A 53 6.89 10.65 9.69
C SER A 53 5.95 11.76 9.24
N LYS A 54 5.18 11.55 8.16
CA LYS A 54 4.19 12.53 7.67
C LYS A 54 2.99 12.70 8.60
N LEU A 55 2.53 11.62 9.24
CA LEU A 55 1.36 11.64 10.12
C LEU A 55 1.64 12.23 11.51
N GLU A 56 2.82 11.95 12.09
CA GLU A 56 3.13 12.32 13.48
C GLU A 56 3.98 13.59 13.61
N LEU A 57 4.87 13.87 12.65
CA LEU A 57 5.87 14.94 12.81
C LEU A 57 5.55 16.19 11.99
N ASP A 58 4.74 16.08 10.93
CA ASP A 58 4.58 17.17 9.96
C ASP A 58 3.12 17.63 9.82
N HIS A 59 2.63 18.33 10.86
CA HIS A 59 1.33 19.01 10.86
C HIS A 59 1.22 20.12 9.80
N GLU A 60 2.33 20.59 9.23
CA GLU A 60 2.31 21.55 8.12
C GLU A 60 1.99 20.84 6.79
N SER A 61 2.40 19.58 6.63
CA SER A 61 2.14 18.80 5.41
C SER A 61 0.74 18.19 5.33
N ILE A 62 0.15 17.73 6.44
CA ILE A 62 -1.19 17.17 6.49
C ILE A 62 -1.97 17.83 7.64
N PRO A 63 -2.98 18.67 7.35
CA PRO A 63 -3.83 19.25 8.38
C PRO A 63 -4.52 18.17 9.22
N ASN A 64 -4.49 18.31 10.55
CA ASN A 64 -5.16 17.38 11.49
C ASN A 64 -6.66 17.17 11.15
N GLU A 65 -7.31 18.19 10.59
CA GLU A 65 -8.70 18.12 10.11
C GLU A 65 -8.92 17.00 9.08
N ILE A 66 -7.92 16.69 8.24
CA ILE A 66 -7.98 15.59 7.28
C ILE A 66 -7.85 14.25 8.00
N LEU A 67 -6.91 14.14 8.95
CA LEU A 67 -6.64 12.89 9.66
C LEU A 67 -7.78 12.46 10.60
N GLU A 68 -8.48 13.44 11.19
CA GLU A 68 -9.62 13.21 12.07
C GLU A 68 -10.95 13.04 11.32
N ALA A 69 -10.94 13.24 9.99
CA ALA A 69 -12.13 13.08 9.17
C ALA A 69 -12.58 11.61 9.13
N TRP A 70 -13.89 11.43 9.07
CA TRP A 70 -14.54 10.12 9.03
C TRP A 70 -14.99 9.79 7.60
N ILE A 71 -14.65 8.59 7.14
CA ILE A 71 -15.04 8.05 5.85
C ILE A 71 -16.10 6.97 6.07
N GLN A 72 -17.19 7.06 5.31
CA GLN A 72 -18.36 6.18 5.46
C GLN A 72 -18.18 4.79 4.85
N TYR A 73 -17.28 4.65 3.87
CA TYR A 73 -17.02 3.39 3.20
C TYR A 73 -15.54 3.27 2.89
N VAL A 74 -14.91 2.27 3.50
CA VAL A 74 -13.50 1.91 3.27
C VAL A 74 -13.50 0.46 2.84
N PRO A 75 -13.19 0.15 1.57
CA PRO A 75 -13.15 -1.23 1.10
C PRO A 75 -11.83 -1.89 1.54
N MET A 76 -11.67 -2.11 2.85
CA MET A 76 -10.47 -2.74 3.42
C MET A 76 -10.51 -4.27 3.28
N GLU A 77 -11.70 -4.88 3.20
CA GLU A 77 -11.85 -6.35 3.12
C GLU A 77 -11.09 -6.99 1.95
N PRO A 78 -11.07 -6.43 0.72
CA PRO A 78 -10.25 -6.95 -0.36
C PRO A 78 -8.75 -6.91 -0.06
N VAL A 79 -8.28 -5.85 0.62
CA VAL A 79 -6.87 -5.72 1.02
C VAL A 79 -6.52 -6.77 2.08
N ASP A 80 -7.40 -6.98 3.06
CA ASP A 80 -7.24 -8.04 4.06
C ASP A 80 -7.21 -9.44 3.40
N ALA A 81 -8.05 -9.68 2.40
CA ALA A 81 -8.07 -10.94 1.66
C ALA A 81 -6.77 -11.15 0.87
N ALA A 82 -6.32 -10.14 0.13
CA ALA A 82 -5.08 -10.20 -0.64
C ALA A 82 -3.85 -10.42 0.26
N LEU A 83 -3.82 -9.77 1.44
CA LEU A 83 -2.75 -10.00 2.42
C LEU A 83 -2.75 -11.45 2.94
N ARG A 84 -3.93 -12.00 3.28
CA ARG A 84 -4.03 -13.40 3.73
C ARG A 84 -3.61 -14.37 2.64
N GLU A 85 -3.98 -14.11 1.38
CA GLU A 85 -3.57 -14.95 0.25
C GLU A 85 -2.05 -14.89 0.08
N LEU A 86 -1.43 -13.72 0.20
CA LEU A 86 0.03 -13.54 0.18
C LEU A 86 0.75 -14.27 1.33
N GLU A 87 0.22 -14.17 2.55
CA GLU A 87 0.78 -14.82 3.74
C GLU A 87 0.81 -16.35 3.56
N ASN A 88 -0.29 -16.92 3.06
CA ASN A 88 -0.46 -18.35 2.88
C ASN A 88 0.07 -18.90 1.53
N ALA A 89 0.52 -18.02 0.64
CA ALA A 89 1.07 -18.43 -0.65
C ALA A 89 2.37 -19.20 -0.50
N GLU A 90 2.56 -20.19 -1.38
CA GLU A 90 3.84 -20.86 -1.56
C GLU A 90 4.92 -19.87 -2.06
N PRO A 91 6.21 -20.08 -1.74
CA PRO A 91 7.30 -19.17 -2.11
C PRO A 91 7.30 -18.74 -3.58
N ASP A 92 7.04 -19.67 -4.50
CA ASP A 92 7.03 -19.41 -5.94
C ASP A 92 5.85 -18.52 -6.39
N ASN A 93 4.77 -18.51 -5.61
CA ASN A 93 3.56 -17.72 -5.87
C ASN A 93 3.58 -16.36 -5.17
N LYS A 94 4.38 -16.18 -4.11
CA LYS A 94 4.49 -14.92 -3.36
C LYS A 94 4.80 -13.69 -4.23
N PRO A 95 5.70 -13.72 -5.23
CA PRO A 95 5.91 -12.58 -6.13
C PRO A 95 4.63 -12.10 -6.82
N ARG A 96 3.81 -13.02 -7.33
CA ARG A 96 2.54 -12.69 -7.99
C ARG A 96 1.53 -12.14 -6.98
N GLN A 97 1.42 -12.77 -5.82
CA GLN A 97 0.50 -12.35 -4.77
C GLN A 97 0.87 -10.98 -4.17
N LEU A 98 2.17 -10.66 -4.11
CA LEU A 98 2.65 -9.36 -3.64
C LEU A 98 2.21 -8.23 -4.58
N LEU A 99 2.17 -8.52 -5.87
CA LEU A 99 1.69 -7.59 -6.88
C LEU A 99 0.18 -7.41 -6.83
N GLU A 100 -0.56 -8.51 -6.71
CA GLU A 100 -2.02 -8.46 -6.53
C GLU A 100 -2.41 -7.67 -5.27
N PHE A 101 -1.66 -7.84 -4.18
CA PHE A 101 -1.81 -7.03 -2.98
C PHE A 101 -1.59 -5.53 -3.24
N HIS A 102 -0.49 -5.16 -3.90
CA HIS A 102 -0.20 -3.77 -4.27
C HIS A 102 -1.30 -3.14 -5.15
N GLU A 103 -1.77 -3.87 -6.15
CA GLU A 103 -2.86 -3.44 -7.04
C GLU A 103 -4.16 -3.24 -6.25
N THR A 104 -4.47 -4.15 -5.33
CA THR A 104 -5.65 -4.08 -4.46
C THR A 104 -5.61 -2.85 -3.54
N VAL A 105 -4.44 -2.55 -2.96
CA VAL A 105 -4.22 -1.31 -2.19
C VAL A 105 -4.48 -0.08 -3.04
N THR A 106 -3.89 -0.03 -4.23
CA THR A 106 -4.04 1.12 -5.14
C THR A 106 -5.51 1.33 -5.50
N GLN A 107 -6.23 0.26 -5.82
CA GLN A 107 -7.65 0.32 -6.15
C GLN A 107 -8.53 0.74 -4.96
N MET A 108 -8.18 0.33 -3.73
CA MET A 108 -8.84 0.81 -2.52
C MET A 108 -8.68 2.34 -2.39
N LEU A 109 -7.46 2.87 -2.55
CA LEU A 109 -7.17 4.30 -2.44
C LEU A 109 -7.90 5.12 -3.53
N GLU A 110 -7.94 4.61 -4.76
CA GLU A 110 -8.74 5.20 -5.86
C GLU A 110 -10.23 5.23 -5.52
N THR A 111 -10.75 4.14 -4.95
CA THR A 111 -12.16 4.06 -4.57
C THR A 111 -12.50 5.06 -3.47
N ILE A 112 -11.62 5.23 -2.48
CA ILE A 112 -11.82 6.20 -1.40
C ILE A 112 -11.78 7.64 -1.95
N SER A 113 -10.77 7.98 -2.76
CA SER A 113 -10.66 9.34 -3.32
C SER A 113 -11.89 9.71 -4.16
N ALA A 114 -12.42 8.78 -4.97
CA ALA A 114 -13.60 9.01 -5.80
C ALA A 114 -14.91 9.18 -5.00
N GLN A 115 -15.00 8.65 -3.78
CA GLN A 115 -16.22 8.67 -2.97
C GLN A 115 -16.29 9.84 -1.99
N VAL A 116 -15.14 10.40 -1.61
CA VAL A 116 -15.09 11.49 -0.62
C VAL A 116 -15.45 12.82 -1.29
N SER A 117 -16.40 13.53 -0.68
CA SER A 117 -16.91 14.81 -1.21
C SER A 117 -16.02 16.02 -0.88
N SER A 118 -15.11 15.86 0.10
CA SER A 118 -14.16 16.90 0.50
C SER A 118 -12.95 16.87 -0.42
N GLU A 119 -12.72 17.96 -1.14
CA GLU A 119 -11.59 18.14 -2.06
C GLU A 119 -10.25 17.86 -1.38
N LYS A 120 -10.02 18.42 -0.19
CA LYS A 120 -8.78 18.20 0.59
C LYS A 120 -8.52 16.73 0.93
N ILE A 121 -9.58 15.99 1.28
CA ILE A 121 -9.45 14.57 1.63
C ILE A 121 -9.26 13.74 0.36
N SER A 122 -9.98 14.08 -0.72
CA SER A 122 -9.79 13.45 -2.04
C SER A 122 -8.35 13.63 -2.54
N GLU A 123 -7.81 14.85 -2.50
CA GLU A 123 -6.42 15.17 -2.86
C GLU A 123 -5.42 14.38 -2.01
N PHE A 124 -5.68 14.24 -0.71
CA PHE A 124 -4.84 13.44 0.18
C PHE A 124 -4.79 11.96 -0.26
N PHE A 125 -5.94 11.31 -0.47
CA PHE A 125 -5.97 9.92 -0.95
C PHE A 125 -5.44 9.77 -2.39
N GLN A 126 -5.61 10.78 -3.22
CA GLN A 126 -5.01 10.82 -4.56
C GLN A 126 -3.48 10.88 -4.48
N SER A 127 -2.91 11.66 -3.56
CA SER A 127 -1.46 11.71 -3.36
C SER A 127 -0.88 10.35 -2.92
N LEU A 128 -1.61 9.61 -2.08
CA LEU A 128 -1.24 8.24 -1.70
C LEU A 128 -1.35 7.28 -2.90
N THR A 129 -2.41 7.42 -3.69
CA THR A 129 -2.58 6.64 -4.93
C THR A 129 -1.44 6.89 -5.91
N GLU A 130 -1.05 8.15 -6.12
CA GLU A 130 0.04 8.53 -7.02
C GLU A 130 1.39 7.97 -6.55
N LEU A 131 1.61 7.94 -5.23
CA LEU A 131 2.79 7.33 -4.63
C LEU A 131 2.83 5.84 -4.98
N GLU A 132 1.77 5.08 -4.70
CA GLU A 132 1.66 3.66 -5.04
C GLU A 132 1.84 3.39 -6.55
N GLN A 133 1.14 4.14 -7.39
CA GLN A 133 1.26 4.00 -8.85
C GLN A 133 2.65 4.36 -9.38
N SER A 134 3.36 5.30 -8.74
CA SER A 134 4.73 5.64 -9.13
C SER A 134 5.68 4.46 -8.92
N PHE A 135 5.47 3.67 -7.88
CA PHE A 135 6.22 2.45 -7.62
C PHE A 135 5.84 1.34 -8.59
N SER A 136 4.56 1.17 -8.91
CA SER A 136 4.12 0.27 -9.99
C SER A 136 4.84 0.57 -11.32
N ARG A 137 5.02 1.85 -11.68
CA ARG A 137 5.77 2.25 -12.90
C ARG A 137 7.26 1.91 -12.81
N GLN A 138 7.91 2.15 -11.66
CA GLN A 138 9.31 1.78 -11.46
C GLN A 138 9.52 0.27 -11.55
N CYS A 139 8.57 -0.50 -11.02
CA CYS A 139 8.55 -1.96 -11.09
C CYS A 139 8.40 -2.49 -12.52
N ALA A 140 7.55 -1.86 -13.34
CA ALA A 140 7.39 -2.21 -14.74
C ALA A 140 8.69 -1.98 -15.54
N VAL A 141 9.40 -0.88 -15.28
CA VAL A 141 10.71 -0.60 -15.90
C VAL A 141 11.77 -1.62 -15.47
N ALA A 142 11.76 -2.04 -14.21
CA ALA A 142 12.67 -3.07 -13.71
C ALA A 142 12.41 -4.43 -14.41
N GLN A 143 11.14 -4.79 -14.62
CA GLN A 143 10.77 -6.01 -15.35
C GLN A 143 11.25 -6.00 -16.81
N SER A 144 11.10 -4.89 -17.53
CA SER A 144 11.55 -4.81 -18.93
C SER A 144 13.05 -5.02 -19.08
N ARG A 145 13.85 -4.75 -18.03
CA ARG A 145 15.30 -5.00 -18.03
C ARG A 145 15.66 -6.44 -17.65
N GLU A 146 14.78 -7.16 -16.98
CA GLU A 146 14.95 -8.58 -16.67
C GLU A 146 14.61 -9.46 -17.87
N ASP A 147 13.61 -9.07 -18.67
CA ASP A 147 13.22 -9.77 -19.90
C ASP A 147 14.25 -9.62 -21.06
N GLU A 148 15.23 -8.71 -20.93
CA GLU A 148 16.29 -8.45 -21.91
C GLU A 148 17.58 -9.29 -21.68
N ILE A 149 17.67 -10.05 -20.58
CA ILE A 149 18.84 -10.85 -20.17
C ILE A 149 18.60 -12.34 -20.41
#